data_AF-A0AAD9ZWI1-F1
#
_entry.id   AF-A0AAD9ZWI1-F1
#
_cell.length_a   1.000
_cell.length_b   1.000
_cell.length_c   1.000
_cell.angle_alpha   90.00
_cell.angle_beta   90.00
_cell.angle_gamma   90.00
#
_symmetry.space_group_name_H-M   'P 1'
#
loop_
_entity.id
_entity.type
_entity.pdbx_description
1 polymer ?
#
loop_
_entity_poly.entity_id
_entity_poly.type
_entity_poly.pdbx_seq_one_letter_code
_entity_poly.pdbx_strand_id
1 'polypeptide(L)'
;MVFVKLNPLTFGSRCRVPSGATFVPEEWPGAAMQGGACLAVLSCHEASLAIKPVFDRFQLVVITSGTLIPINLYPRLLNFHLVVSRSFKISLARDCICPMVLTRGSDQLLVITKFDMRSNPGVARNYRKLLVEMVSIVPVGIVFFC
;
A
#
# COMPACT_ATOMS: atom_id res chain seq x y z
N MET A 1 -8.16 9.13 9.42
CA MET A 1 -7.70 8.81 10.79
C MET A 1 -8.57 7.67 11.29
N VAL A 2 -8.05 6.43 11.28
CA VAL A 2 -8.80 5.25 11.74
C VAL A 2 -8.41 5.01 13.20
N PHE A 3 -9.35 5.27 14.12
CA PHE A 3 -9.21 4.82 15.50
C PHE A 3 -9.87 3.46 15.63
N VAL A 4 -9.08 2.39 15.58
CA VAL A 4 -9.51 1.09 16.12
C VAL A 4 -9.01 1.03 17.56
N LYS A 5 -9.92 1.25 18.52
CA LYS A 5 -9.59 0.99 19.93
C LYS A 5 -9.70 -0.51 20.17
N LEU A 6 -8.56 -1.20 20.01
CA LEU A 6 -8.42 -2.60 20.41
C LEU A 6 -8.17 -2.65 21.91
N ASN A 7 -9.14 -3.16 22.68
CA ASN A 7 -8.88 -3.58 24.06
C ASN A 7 -7.94 -4.80 24.05
N PRO A 8 -7.01 -4.91 25.00
CA PRO A 8 -6.06 -6.00 25.05
C PRO A 8 -6.79 -7.28 25.48
N LEU A 9 -7.11 -8.14 24.52
CA LEU A 9 -7.58 -9.50 24.80
C LEU A 9 -6.42 -10.48 24.60
N THR A 10 -5.96 -10.98 25.74
CA THR A 10 -5.18 -12.20 26.00
C THR A 10 -5.03 -13.16 24.81
N PHE A 11 -3.82 -13.23 24.25
CA PHE A 11 -3.42 -14.18 23.23
C PHE A 11 -3.19 -15.57 23.87
N GLY A 12 -4.25 -16.36 23.99
CA GLY A 12 -4.23 -17.73 24.54
C GLY A 12 -3.95 -18.80 23.49
N SER A 13 -2.78 -19.42 23.60
CA SER A 13 -2.49 -20.86 23.38
C SER A 13 -3.31 -21.66 22.33
N ARG A 14 -3.02 -21.44 21.03
CA ARG A 14 -2.86 -22.48 19.97
C ARG A 14 -2.67 -21.78 18.63
N CYS A 15 -1.42 -21.57 18.20
CA CYS A 15 -1.13 -21.28 16.80
C CYS A 15 -1.35 -22.55 15.99
N ARG A 16 -2.61 -22.93 15.75
CA ARG A 16 -2.93 -23.79 14.61
C ARG A 16 -2.57 -22.98 13.37
N VAL A 17 -1.71 -23.54 12.52
CA VAL A 17 -1.45 -22.96 11.19
C VAL A 17 -2.80 -22.79 10.52
N PRO A 18 -3.26 -21.55 10.28
CA PRO A 18 -4.55 -21.32 9.66
C PRO A 18 -4.53 -21.90 8.25
N SER A 19 -5.65 -22.47 7.81
CA SER A 19 -5.90 -22.80 6.41
C SER A 19 -5.51 -21.57 5.56
N GLY A 20 -4.54 -21.68 4.66
CA GLY A 20 -4.09 -20.54 3.84
C GLY A 20 -2.81 -19.82 4.29
N ALA A 21 -2.09 -20.34 5.28
CA ALA A 21 -0.71 -19.94 5.54
C ALA A 21 0.28 -20.83 4.78
N THR A 22 1.18 -20.22 4.00
CA THR A 22 2.21 -20.93 3.24
C THR A 22 3.57 -20.66 3.87
N PHE A 23 4.36 -21.72 4.02
CA PHE A 23 5.77 -21.62 4.39
C PHE A 23 6.57 -21.21 3.16
N VAL A 24 7.25 -20.06 3.22
CA VAL A 24 8.18 -19.63 2.18
C VAL A 24 9.58 -19.76 2.76
N PRO A 25 10.36 -20.77 2.34
CA PRO A 25 11.78 -20.79 2.65
C PRO A 25 12.44 -19.67 1.84
N GLU A 26 12.88 -18.61 2.52
CA GLU A 26 13.62 -17.51 1.89
C GLU A 26 15.11 -17.77 2.10
N GLU A 27 15.80 -18.22 1.05
CA GLU A 27 17.26 -18.13 1.02
C GLU A 27 17.64 -16.66 0.82
N TRP A 28 18.10 -16.01 1.90
CA TRP A 28 18.50 -14.60 1.88
C TRP A 28 19.63 -14.39 0.86
N PRO A 29 19.48 -13.56 -0.19
CA PRO A 29 20.51 -13.35 -1.21
C PRO A 29 21.77 -12.63 -0.72
N GLY A 30 21.82 -12.26 0.57
CA GLY A 30 22.98 -11.65 1.25
C GLY A 30 23.79 -12.62 2.12
N ALA A 31 23.39 -13.89 2.25
CA ALA A 31 24.00 -14.85 3.19
C ALA A 31 25.27 -15.57 2.65
N ALA A 32 25.85 -15.11 1.55
CA ALA A 32 27.10 -15.70 1.04
C ALA A 32 28.36 -15.30 1.84
N MET A 33 28.27 -14.40 2.83
CA MET A 33 29.46 -13.78 3.44
C MET A 33 29.57 -13.79 4.97
N GLN A 34 28.67 -14.43 5.75
CA GLN A 34 28.92 -14.80 7.16
C GLN A 34 27.73 -15.57 7.79
N GLY A 35 27.97 -16.80 8.27
CA GLY A 35 27.16 -17.50 9.29
C GLY A 35 25.66 -17.59 9.03
N GLY A 36 25.23 -18.58 8.22
CA GLY A 36 23.83 -18.76 7.81
C GLY A 36 22.85 -18.99 8.97
N ALA A 37 21.98 -17.99 9.22
CA ALA A 37 20.74 -18.18 9.96
C ALA A 37 19.65 -18.61 8.96
N CYS A 38 19.04 -19.78 9.18
CA CYS A 38 17.88 -20.22 8.42
C CYS A 38 16.65 -19.44 8.90
N LEU A 39 16.19 -18.47 8.10
CA LEU A 39 14.99 -17.69 8.38
C LEU A 39 13.78 -18.36 7.74
N ALA A 40 12.84 -18.78 8.58
CA ALA A 40 11.55 -19.28 8.16
C ALA A 40 10.50 -18.16 8.22
N VAL A 41 9.93 -17.77 7.07
CA VAL A 41 8.84 -16.79 7.00
C VAL A 41 7.50 -17.51 6.84
N LEU A 42 6.59 -17.32 7.79
CA LEU A 42 5.21 -17.76 7.68
C LEU A 42 4.36 -16.63 7.08
N SER A 43 3.85 -16.83 5.87
CA SER A 43 3.01 -15.84 5.19
C SER A 43 1.54 -16.22 5.27
N CYS A 44 0.68 -15.28 5.68
CA CYS A 44 -0.77 -15.43 5.65
C CYS A 44 -1.32 -14.84 4.35
N HIS A 45 -2.04 -15.65 3.57
CA HIS A 45 -2.64 -15.20 2.30
C HIS A 45 -4.12 -14.83 2.42
N GLU A 46 -4.81 -15.21 3.50
CA GLU A 46 -6.23 -14.91 3.72
C GLU A 46 -6.43 -13.83 4.79
N ALA A 47 -6.63 -12.58 4.36
CA ALA A 47 -6.92 -11.46 5.24
C ALA A 47 -8.30 -11.59 5.95
N SER A 48 -9.22 -12.38 5.37
CA SER A 48 -10.57 -12.62 5.93
C SER A 48 -10.52 -13.32 7.29
N LEU A 49 -9.56 -14.21 7.52
CA LEU A 49 -9.41 -14.94 8.78
C LEU A 49 -9.12 -14.02 9.96
N ALA A 50 -8.33 -12.97 9.73
CA ALA A 50 -7.97 -12.01 10.77
C ALA A 50 -9.17 -11.13 11.18
N ILE A 51 -10.04 -10.76 10.23
CA ILE A 51 -11.16 -9.85 10.48
C ILE A 51 -12.45 -10.58 10.88
N LYS A 52 -12.59 -11.87 10.56
CA LYS A 52 -13.75 -12.71 10.93
C LYS A 52 -14.22 -12.55 12.38
N PRO A 53 -13.35 -12.61 13.42
CA PRO A 53 -13.80 -12.46 14.81
C PRO A 53 -14.34 -11.07 15.13
N VAL A 54 -14.00 -10.03 14.35
CA VAL A 54 -14.55 -8.69 14.52
C VAL A 54 -16.01 -8.66 14.08
N PHE A 55 -16.33 -9.27 12.93
CA PHE A 55 -17.70 -9.37 12.45
C PHE A 55 -18.57 -10.29 13.30
N ASP A 56 -17.99 -11.33 13.91
CA ASP A 56 -18.74 -12.22 14.81
C ASP A 56 -19.03 -11.56 16.18
N ARG A 57 -18.17 -10.64 16.64
CA ARG A 57 -18.31 -9.98 17.95
C ARG A 57 -19.16 -8.71 17.93
N PHE A 58 -19.17 -7.98 16.82
CA PHE A 58 -19.84 -6.68 16.73
C PHE A 58 -20.97 -6.72 15.71
N GLN A 59 -22.15 -6.25 16.10
CA GLN A 59 -23.33 -6.20 15.23
C GLN A 59 -23.18 -5.20 14.07
N LEU A 60 -22.41 -4.11 14.28
CA LEU A 60 -22.18 -3.07 13.29
C LEU A 60 -20.70 -2.68 13.25
N VAL A 61 -20.10 -2.82 12.07
CA VAL A 61 -18.72 -2.43 11.79
C VAL A 61 -18.72 -1.41 10.66
N VAL A 62 -18.21 -0.20 10.92
CA VAL A 62 -18.13 0.88 9.93
C VAL A 62 -16.66 1.10 9.56
N ILE A 63 -16.32 0.86 8.30
CA ILE A 63 -14.99 1.11 7.76
C ILE A 63 -15.01 2.47 7.06
N THR A 64 -14.20 3.40 7.55
CA THR A 64 -14.05 4.73 6.94
C THR A 64 -12.60 4.95 6.53
N SER A 65 -12.38 5.39 5.30
CA SER A 65 -11.09 5.93 4.87
C SER A 65 -11.28 6.89 3.71
N GLY A 66 -10.41 7.91 3.66
CA GLY A 66 -10.42 8.94 2.62
C GLY A 66 -9.82 8.47 1.28
N THR A 67 -9.23 7.28 1.24
CA THR A 67 -8.49 6.76 0.08
C THR A 67 -8.92 5.34 -0.33
N LEU A 68 -10.05 4.83 0.17
CA LEU A 68 -10.58 3.51 -0.24
C LEU A 68 -11.07 3.55 -1.68
N ILE A 69 -10.22 3.11 -2.61
CA ILE A 69 -10.52 3.04 -4.04
C ILE A 69 -9.87 1.78 -4.61
N PRO A 70 -10.62 0.90 -5.32
CA PRO A 70 -12.07 0.90 -5.50
C PRO A 70 -12.79 0.29 -4.29
N ILE A 71 -13.87 0.94 -3.82
CA ILE A 71 -14.63 0.50 -2.62
C ILE A 71 -15.23 -0.90 -2.73
N ASN A 72 -15.48 -1.39 -3.95
CA ASN A 72 -16.06 -2.71 -4.21
C ASN A 72 -15.08 -3.89 -4.05
N LEU A 73 -13.78 -3.61 -3.93
CA LEU A 73 -12.76 -4.66 -3.78
C LEU A 73 -12.73 -5.24 -2.35
N TYR A 74 -12.89 -4.39 -1.34
CA TYR A 74 -12.74 -4.77 0.06
C TYR A 74 -13.72 -5.86 0.54
N PRO A 75 -15.01 -5.87 0.15
CA PRO A 75 -15.92 -6.95 0.52
C PRO A 75 -15.48 -8.31 -0.02
N ARG A 76 -14.88 -8.35 -1.21
CA ARG A 76 -14.36 -9.58 -1.83
C ARG A 76 -13.09 -10.06 -1.14
N LEU A 77 -12.18 -9.14 -0.82
CA LEU A 77 -10.90 -9.46 -0.17
C LEU A 77 -11.09 -9.97 1.27
N LEU A 78 -12.01 -9.36 2.01
CA LEU A 78 -12.25 -9.65 3.43
C LEU A 78 -13.43 -10.61 3.65
N ASN A 79 -14.10 -11.04 2.58
CA ASN A 79 -15.22 -11.99 2.58
C ASN A 79 -16.36 -11.61 3.54
N PHE A 80 -16.87 -10.38 3.43
CA PHE A 80 -18.02 -9.91 4.21
C PHE A 80 -19.12 -9.34 3.32
N HIS A 81 -20.35 -9.32 3.84
CA HIS A 81 -21.49 -8.73 3.16
C HIS A 81 -21.57 -7.23 3.43
N LEU A 82 -21.33 -6.41 2.41
CA LEU A 82 -21.42 -4.95 2.51
C LEU A 82 -22.89 -4.49 2.39
N VAL A 83 -23.45 -3.93 3.46
CA VAL A 83 -24.84 -3.42 3.47
C VAL A 83 -24.93 -2.03 2.83
N VAL A 84 -23.97 -1.15 3.12
CA VAL A 84 -23.96 0.23 2.60
C VAL A 84 -22.57 0.58 2.10
N SER A 85 -22.50 1.10 0.88
CA SER A 85 -21.30 1.64 0.26
C SER A 85 -21.56 3.09 -0.13
N ARG A 86 -20.75 4.04 0.35
CA ARG A 86 -20.87 5.46 0.02
C ARG A 86 -19.50 6.06 -0.23
N SER A 87 -19.34 6.70 -1.38
CA SER A 87 -18.21 7.57 -1.66
C SER A 87 -18.68 9.02 -1.59
N PHE A 88 -18.01 9.79 -0.73
CA PHE A 88 -18.27 11.22 -0.61
C PHE A 88 -17.20 11.95 -1.43
N LYS A 89 -17.64 12.68 -2.46
CA LYS A 89 -16.74 13.55 -3.20
C LYS A 89 -16.33 14.71 -2.29
N ILE A 90 -15.06 15.03 -2.29
CA ILE A 90 -14.54 16.21 -1.58
C ILE A 90 -15.09 17.45 -2.30
N SER A 91 -15.83 18.29 -1.57
CA SER A 91 -16.23 19.62 -2.04
C SER A 91 -15.37 20.66 -1.32
N LEU A 92 -14.40 21.22 -2.04
CA LEU A 92 -13.63 22.37 -1.57
C LEU A 92 -14.28 23.64 -2.11
N ALA A 93 -14.24 24.74 -1.34
CA ALA A 93 -14.75 26.03 -1.79
C ALA A 93 -13.92 26.66 -2.93
N ARG A 94 -12.72 26.12 -3.17
CA ARG A 94 -11.75 26.53 -4.20
C ARG A 94 -10.99 25.30 -4.69
N ASP A 95 -10.41 25.41 -5.89
CA ASP A 95 -9.55 24.36 -6.44
C ASP A 95 -8.17 24.39 -5.77
N CYS A 96 -8.05 23.71 -4.63
CA CYS A 96 -6.82 23.66 -3.84
C CYS A 96 -5.86 22.52 -4.24
N ILE A 97 -6.25 21.67 -5.20
CA ILE A 97 -5.50 20.47 -5.57
C ILE A 97 -5.44 20.39 -7.11
N CYS A 98 -4.24 20.30 -7.66
CA CYS A 98 -3.99 20.15 -9.09
C CYS A 98 -3.23 18.84 -9.34
N PRO A 99 -3.91 17.69 -9.50
CA PRO A 99 -3.24 16.44 -9.83
C PRO A 99 -2.73 16.50 -11.27
N MET A 100 -1.45 16.19 -11.47
CA MET A 100 -0.82 16.14 -12.79
C MET A 100 -0.23 14.75 -13.03
N VAL A 101 -0.53 14.17 -14.19
CA VAL A 101 0.10 12.91 -14.64
C VAL A 101 1.09 13.26 -15.74
N LEU A 102 2.37 13.02 -15.48
CA LEU A 102 3.42 13.18 -16.48
C LEU A 102 3.76 11.84 -17.12
N THR A 103 3.75 11.80 -18.44
CA THR A 103 4.08 10.61 -19.22
C THR A 103 5.39 10.73 -20.00
N ARG A 104 5.83 11.97 -20.33
CA ARG A 104 7.00 12.25 -21.17
C ARG A 104 7.79 13.45 -20.67
N GLY A 105 9.10 13.41 -20.89
CA GLY A 105 10.02 14.51 -20.63
C GLY A 105 10.02 15.55 -21.76
N SER A 106 10.76 16.64 -21.55
CA SER A 106 10.96 17.71 -22.54
C SER A 106 11.59 17.21 -23.86
N ASP A 107 12.31 16.10 -23.79
CA ASP A 107 12.98 15.41 -24.88
C ASP A 107 12.09 14.35 -25.57
N GLN A 108 10.79 14.30 -25.24
CA GLN A 108 9.81 13.30 -25.70
C GLN A 108 10.11 11.86 -25.27
N LEU A 109 11.15 11.62 -24.46
CA LEU A 109 11.40 10.31 -23.89
C LEU A 109 10.44 10.03 -22.73
N LEU A 110 10.13 8.75 -22.54
CA LEU A 110 9.21 8.31 -21.50
C LEU A 110 9.79 8.53 -20.10
N VAL A 111 8.95 8.99 -19.19
CA VAL A 111 9.25 9.11 -17.76
C VAL A 111 8.51 7.97 -17.06
N ILE A 112 9.19 6.82 -16.91
CA ILE A 112 8.59 5.58 -16.38
C ILE A 112 9.54 4.87 -15.41
N THR A 113 9.01 4.25 -14.37
CA THR A 113 9.79 3.47 -13.38
C THR A 113 9.69 1.96 -13.59
N LYS A 114 9.27 1.52 -14.79
CA LYS A 114 9.23 0.09 -15.17
C LYS A 114 10.61 -0.53 -14.98
N PHE A 115 10.67 -1.70 -14.32
CA PHE A 115 11.92 -2.38 -13.97
C PHE A 115 12.93 -2.45 -15.12
N ASP A 116 12.52 -2.95 -16.28
CA ASP A 116 13.38 -3.11 -17.47
C ASP A 116 14.00 -1.79 -17.96
N MET A 117 13.33 -0.66 -17.73
CA MET A 117 13.71 0.66 -18.25
C MET A 117 14.52 1.47 -17.24
N ARG A 118 14.73 0.97 -16.01
CA ARG A 118 15.51 1.66 -14.96
C ARG A 118 17.00 1.75 -15.28
N SER A 119 17.53 0.81 -16.08
CA SER A 119 18.91 0.84 -16.55
C SER A 119 19.17 1.91 -17.62
N ASN A 120 18.10 2.45 -18.23
CA ASN A 120 18.24 3.45 -19.26
C ASN A 120 18.57 4.83 -18.65
N PRO A 121 19.74 5.41 -18.95
CA PRO A 121 20.14 6.69 -18.37
C PRO A 121 19.24 7.86 -18.77
N GLY A 122 18.53 7.78 -19.90
CA GLY A 122 17.59 8.80 -20.35
C GLY A 122 16.41 8.97 -19.39
N VAL A 123 15.89 7.87 -18.85
CA VAL A 123 14.78 7.89 -17.89
C VAL A 123 15.22 8.54 -16.57
N ALA A 124 16.39 8.16 -16.05
CA ALA A 124 16.95 8.75 -14.84
C ALA A 124 17.24 10.25 -15.01
N ARG A 125 17.77 10.65 -16.17
CA ARG A 125 18.03 12.06 -16.50
C ARG A 125 16.74 12.88 -16.50
N ASN A 126 15.66 12.36 -17.08
CA ASN A 126 14.38 13.07 -17.14
C ASN A 126 13.71 13.18 -15.77
N TYR A 127 13.75 12.13 -14.94
CA TYR A 127 13.30 12.21 -13.55
C TYR A 127 14.06 13.27 -12.74
N ARG A 128 15.39 13.30 -12.88
CA ARG A 128 16.21 14.32 -12.23
C ARG A 128 15.87 15.73 -12.71
N LYS A 129 15.75 15.90 -14.03
CA LYS A 129 15.43 17.20 -14.64
C LYS A 129 14.09 17.75 -14.12
N LEU A 130 13.07 16.90 -14.06
CA LEU A 130 11.77 17.24 -13.49
C LEU A 130 11.88 17.73 -12.03
N LEU A 131 12.63 17.00 -11.20
CA LEU A 131 12.74 17.35 -9.79
C LEU A 131 13.44 18.71 -9.62
N VAL A 132 14.52 18.95 -10.37
CA VAL A 132 15.23 20.24 -10.35
C VAL A 132 14.33 21.39 -10.81
N GLU A 133 13.56 21.22 -11.87
CA GLU A 133 12.62 22.22 -12.38
C GLU A 133 11.46 22.47 -11.41
N MET A 134 10.95 21.45 -10.72
CA MET A 134 9.89 21.64 -9.73
C MET A 134 10.41 22.37 -8.47
N VAL A 135 11.62 22.04 -8.00
CA VAL A 135 12.22 22.71 -6.82
C VAL A 135 12.47 24.19 -7.08
N SER A 136 12.79 24.60 -8.31
CA SER A 136 12.98 26.01 -8.63
C SER A 136 11.68 26.82 -8.67
N ILE A 137 10.54 26.16 -8.90
CA ILE A 137 9.21 26.80 -9.02
C ILE A 137 8.46 26.80 -7.69
N VAL A 138 8.58 25.73 -6.87
CA VAL A 138 7.80 25.55 -5.64
C VAL A 138 8.54 26.13 -4.43
N PRO A 139 8.03 27.21 -3.78
CA PRO A 139 8.80 27.99 -2.81
C PRO A 139 8.84 27.41 -1.38
N VAL A 140 7.99 26.44 -1.03
CA VAL A 140 7.79 26.01 0.38
C VAL A 140 8.37 24.61 0.67
N GLY A 141 8.65 23.83 -0.37
CA GLY A 141 9.22 22.48 -0.23
C GLY A 141 8.45 21.44 -1.04
N ILE A 142 9.15 20.35 -1.36
CA ILE A 142 8.63 19.24 -2.16
C ILE A 142 8.83 17.95 -1.37
N VAL A 143 7.78 17.13 -1.34
CA VAL A 143 7.85 15.76 -0.81
C VAL A 143 7.92 14.80 -1.98
N PHE A 144 8.96 13.99 -2.04
CA PHE A 144 9.20 13.01 -3.10
C PHE A 144 9.12 11.58 -2.54
N PHE A 145 8.31 10.74 -3.16
CA PHE A 145 8.19 9.32 -2.85
C PHE A 145 8.80 8.51 -4.01
N CYS A 146 9.72 7.58 -3.70
CA CYS A 146 10.44 6.73 -4.66
C CYS A 146 9.99 5.27 -4.59
#